data_AF-A0ABD4S7N7-F1
#
_entry.id   AF-A0ABD4S7N7-F1
#
_cell.length_a   1.000
_cell.length_b   1.000
_cell.length_c   1.000
_cell.angle_alpha   90.00
_cell.angle_beta   90.00
_cell.angle_gamma   90.00
#
_symmetry.space_group_name_H-M   'P 1'
#
loop_
_entity.id
_entity.type
_entity.pdbx_description
1 polymer ?
#
loop_
_entity_poly.entity_id
_entity_poly.type
_entity_poly.pdbx_seq_one_letter_code
_entity_poly.pdbx_strand_id
1 'polypeptide(L)' 'MIFIIGNVIKGLTKHKFNYFRERYLNKLELKYGSIDREKAIKLEMFYQYLMGLEYIIMGLLIRKFDTAIISVILVSIVTI' A
#
# COMPACT_ATOMS: atom_id res chain seq x y z
N MET A 1 -25.49 12.58 0.85
CA MET A 1 -25.61 11.12 0.62
C MET A 1 -24.28 10.48 0.19
N ILE A 2 -23.60 10.99 -0.86
CA ILE A 2 -22.29 10.48 -1.33
C ILE A 2 -21.20 10.49 -0.22
N PHE A 3 -21.16 11.53 0.62
CA PHE A 3 -20.19 11.65 1.71
C PHE A 3 -20.35 10.58 2.81
N ILE A 4 -21.60 10.16 3.07
CA ILE A 4 -21.92 9.13 4.06
C ILE A 4 -21.48 7.76 3.54
N ILE A 5 -21.77 7.48 2.27
CA ILE A 5 -21.33 6.25 1.59
C ILE A 5 -19.80 6.16 1.58
N GLY A 6 -19.11 7.25 1.26
CA GLY A 6 -17.65 7.33 1.32
C GLY A 6 -17.09 7.03 2.72
N ASN A 7 -17.70 7.55 3.78
CA ASN A 7 -17.26 7.29 5.15
C ASN A 7 -17.51 5.85 5.60
N VAL A 8 -18.63 5.24 5.21
CA VAL A 8 -18.95 3.85 5.51
C VAL A 8 -17.98 2.90 4.80
N ILE A 9 -17.69 3.15 3.52
CA ILE A 9 -16.69 2.39 2.75
C ILE A 9 -15.31 2.55 3.39
N LYS A 10 -14.91 3.77 3.76
CA LYS A 10 -13.62 4.03 4.42
C LYS A 10 -13.51 3.29 5.76
N GLY A 11 -14.58 3.27 6.56
CA GLY A 11 -14.64 2.55 7.83
C GLY A 11 -14.50 1.04 7.67
N LEU A 12 -15.24 0.44 6.73
CA LEU A 12 -15.20 -0.99 6.43
C LEU A 12 -13.83 -1.41 5.89
N THR A 13 -13.26 -0.64 4.96
CA THR A 13 -11.93 -0.90 4.41
C THR A 13 -10.88 -0.81 5.50
N LYS A 14 -10.96 0.20 6.39
CA LYS A 14 -10.02 0.34 7.52
C LYS A 14 -10.08 -0.86 8.46
N HIS A 15 -11.29 -1.33 8.81
CA HIS A 15 -11.46 -2.48 9.69
C HIS A 15 -10.90 -3.76 9.06
N LYS A 16 -11.23 -4.03 7.79
CA LYS A 16 -10.74 -5.20 7.07
C LYS A 16 -9.23 -5.18 6.89
N PHE A 17 -8.67 -4.01 6.58
CA PHE A 17 -7.23 -3.82 6.45
C PHE A 17 -6.50 -4.05 7.78
N ASN A 18 -7.05 -3.53 8.89
CA ASN A 18 -6.47 -3.73 10.21
C ASN A 18 -6.45 -5.21 10.62
N TYR A 19 -7.54 -5.93 10.38
CA TYR A 19 -7.62 -7.38 10.62
C TYR A 19 -6.58 -8.16 9.80
N PHE A 20 -6.43 -7.84 8.51
CA PHE A 20 -5.47 -8.51 7.64
C PHE A 20 -4.02 -8.22 8.05
N ARG A 21 -3.75 -6.98 8.46
CA ARG A 21 -2.44 -6.53 8.96
C ARG A 21 -2.07 -7.22 10.27
N GLU A 22 -3.00 -7.35 11.22
CA GLU A 22 -2.75 -8.10 12.46
C GLU A 22 -2.42 -9.57 12.19
N ARG A 23 -3.16 -10.21 11.27
CA ARG A 23 -2.87 -11.59 10.87
C ARG A 23 -1.49 -11.73 10.23
N TYR A 24 -1.09 -10.76 9.41
CA TYR A 24 0.23 -10.73 8.78
C TYR A 24 1.36 -10.55 9.81
N LEU A 25 1.20 -9.60 10.74
CA LEU A 25 2.16 -9.38 11.83
C LEU A 25 2.28 -10.59 12.75
N ASN A 26 1.17 -11.23 13.11
CA ASN A 26 1.20 -12.48 13.89
C ASN A 26 1.97 -13.59 13.16
N LYS A 27 1.85 -13.67 11.83
CA LYS A 27 2.58 -14.66 11.02
C LYS A 27 4.08 -14.36 10.97
N LEU A 28 4.45 -13.08 10.89
CA LEU A 28 5.84 -12.63 10.96
C LEU A 28 6.45 -12.94 12.32
N GLU A 29 5.74 -12.63 13.40
CA GLU A 29 6.20 -12.86 14.77
C GLU A 29 6.38 -14.36 15.07
N LEU A 30 5.50 -15.20 14.52
CA LEU A 30 5.64 -16.66 14.61
C LEU A 30 6.87 -17.19 13.85
N LYS A 31 7.31 -16.52 12.78
CA LYS A 31 8.45 -16.97 11.96
C LYS A 31 9.79 -16.40 12.43
N TYR A 32 9.82 -15.16 12.87
CA TYR A 32 11.05 -14.42 13.20
C TYR A 32 11.21 -14.12 14.70
N GLY A 33 10.24 -14.55 15.53
CA GLY A 33 10.24 -14.30 16.98
C GLY A 33 9.62 -12.95 17.32
N SER A 34 9.94 -12.42 18.50
CA SER A 34 9.45 -11.11 18.95
C SER A 34 9.83 -10.00 17.96
N ILE A 35 8.82 -9.35 17.36
CA ILE A 35 9.01 -8.21 16.46
C ILE A 35 8.40 -6.98 17.10
N ASP A 36 9.12 -5.86 16.99
CA ASP A 36 8.60 -4.54 17.32
C ASP A 36 7.50 -4.15 16.31
N ARG A 37 6.25 -4.44 16.68
CA ARG A 37 5.05 -4.18 15.85
C ARG A 37 4.91 -2.71 15.49
N GLU A 38 5.31 -1.81 16.39
CA GLU A 38 5.18 -0.37 16.18
C GLU A 38 6.12 0.10 15.06
N LYS A 39 7.37 -0.36 15.09
CA LYS A 39 8.31 -0.09 14.00
C LYS A 39 7.89 -0.72 12.68
N ALA A 40 7.38 -1.95 12.70
CA ALA A 40 6.92 -2.65 11.50
C ALA A 40 5.74 -1.91 10.83
N ILE A 41 4.74 -1.48 11.61
CA ILE A 41 3.60 -0.72 11.09
C ILE A 41 4.04 0.65 10.56
N LYS A 42 4.95 1.34 11.25
CA LYS A 42 5.48 2.63 10.80
C LYS A 42 6.22 2.51 9.47
N LEU A 43 7.02 1.44 9.32
CA LEU A 43 7.72 1.13 8.08
C LEU A 43 6.75 0.78 6.94
N GLU A 44 5.73 -0.04 7.21
CA GLU A 44 4.69 -0.39 6.23
C GLU A 44 3.94 0.86 5.73
N MET A 45 3.55 1.76 6.64
CA MET A 45 2.93 3.04 6.26
C MET A 45 3.89 3.89 5.42
N PHE A 46 5.16 3.98 5.80
CA PHE A 46 6.17 4.72 5.04
C PHE A 46 6.32 4.16 3.61
N TYR A 47 6.39 2.83 3.44
CA TYR A 47 6.43 2.19 2.13
C TYR A 47 5.17 2.45 1.31
N GLN A 48 3.98 2.40 1.90
CA GLN A 48 2.75 2.73 1.18
C GLN A 48 2.75 4.19 0.69
N TYR A 49 3.22 5.14 1.51
CA TYR A 49 3.36 6.53 1.08
C TYR A 49 4.40 6.69 -0.03
N LEU A 50 5.54 5.99 0.06
CA LEU A 50 6.59 6.00 -0.96
C LEU A 50 6.06 5.47 -2.30
N MET A 51 5.37 4.32 -2.28
CA MET A 51 4.73 3.74 -3.47
C MET A 51 3.67 4.67 -4.05
N GLY A 52 2.82 5.28 -3.20
CA GLY A 52 1.82 6.24 -3.66
C GLY A 52 2.44 7.46 -4.31
N LEU A 53 3.55 7.97 -3.75
CA LEU A 53 4.32 9.07 -4.30
C LEU A 53 4.98 8.68 -5.63
N GLU A 54 5.52 7.46 -5.74
CA GLU A 54 6.04 6.91 -7.00
C GLU A 54 4.97 6.87 -8.09
N TYR A 55 3.76 6.40 -7.78
CA TYR A 55 2.64 6.40 -8.74
C TYR A 55 2.18 7.81 -9.13
N ILE A 56 2.18 8.77 -8.19
CA ILE A 56 1.85 10.17 -8.48
C ILE A 56 2.93 10.78 -9.40
N ILE A 57 4.21 10.54 -9.10
CA ILE A 57 5.34 10.99 -9.92
C ILE A 57 5.28 10.35 -11.30
N MET A 58 5.00 9.04 -11.37
CA MET A 58 4.80 8.33 -12.64
C MET A 58 3.66 8.98 -13.42
N GLY A 59 2.48 9.17 -12.81
CA GLY A 59 1.33 9.87 -13.40
C GLY A 59 1.62 11.30 -13.87
N LEU A 60 2.44 12.05 -13.12
CA LEU A 60 2.80 13.43 -13.42
C LEU A 60 3.89 13.54 -14.51
N LEU A 61 4.85 12.61 -14.52
CA LEU A 61 5.91 12.52 -15.53
C LEU A 61 5.41 11.91 -16.86
N ILE A 62 4.25 11.24 -16.84
CA ILE A 62 3.56 10.80 -18.06
C ILE A 62 3.01 12.04 -18.78
N ARG A 63 3.85 12.62 -19.63
CA ARG A 63 3.43 13.62 -20.63
C ARG A 63 2.99 12.97 -21.95
N LYS A 64 3.31 11.69 -22.15
CA LYS A 64 2.96 10.85 -23.30
C LYS A 64 2.63 9.43 -22.85
N PHE A 65 1.55 8.86 -23.39
CA PHE A 65 1.04 7.52 -23.06
C PHE A 65 2.12 6.42 -23.19
N ASP A 66 3.05 6.55 -24.12
CA ASP A 66 4.10 5.55 -24.35
C ASP A 66 5.03 5.37 -23.14
N THR A 67 5.38 6.46 -22.47
CA THR A 67 6.23 6.43 -21.26
C THR A 67 5.51 5.77 -20.09
N ALA A 68 4.18 5.92 -20.01
CA ALA A 68 3.35 5.27 -19.00
C ALA A 68 3.41 3.76 -19.14
N ILE A 69 3.18 3.25 -20.36
CA ILE A 69 3.14 1.83 -20.64
C ILE A 69 4.49 1.17 -20.31
N ILE A 70 5.60 1.80 -20.70
CA ILE A 70 6.95 1.31 -20.38
C ILE A 70 7.17 1.26 -18.86
N SER A 71 6.74 2.30 -18.14
CA SER A 71 6.91 2.38 -16.69
C SER A 71 6.09 1.31 -15.94
N VAL A 72 4.86 1.02 -16.39
CA VAL A 72 4.00 -0.03 -15.83
C VAL A 72 4.58 -1.42 -16.07
N ILE A 73 5.12 -1.66 -17.27
CA ILE A 73 5.81 -2.92 -17.59
C ILE A 73 7.04 -3.10 -16.69
N LEU A 74 7.84 -2.04 -16.49
CA LEU A 74 9.03 -2.07 -15.64
C LEU A 74 8.67 -2.41 -14.17
N VAL A 75 7.68 -1.71 -13.61
CA VAL A 75 7.22 -1.99 -12.23
C VAL A 75 6.65 -3.41 -12.11
N SER A 76 5.94 -3.89 -13.12
CA SER A 76 5.39 -5.25 -13.13
C SER A 76 6.49 -6.31 -13.14
N ILE A 77 7.60 -6.08 -13.84
CA ILE A 77 8.76 -6.99 -13.84
C ILE A 77 9.47 -6.97 -12.49
N VAL A 78 9.65 -5.79 -11.88
CA VAL A 78 10.33 -5.66 -10.57
C VAL A 78 9.51 -6.23 -9.42
N THR A 79 8.18 -6.25 -9.55
CA THR A 79 7.28 -6.75 -8.52
C THR A 79 7.11 -8.28 -8.56
N ILE A 80 7.42 -8.93 -9.70
CA ILE A 80 7.48 -10.39 -9.84
C ILE A 80 8.79 -10.91 -9.23
#